data_AF-A0AA89ALA4-F1
#
_entry.id   AF-A0AA89ALA4-F1
#
_cell.length_a   1.000
_cell.length_b   1.000
_cell.length_c   1.000
_cell.angle_alpha   90.00
_cell.angle_beta   90.00
_cell.angle_gamma   90.00
#
_symmetry.space_group_name_H-M   'P 1'
#
loop_
_entity.id
_entity.type
_entity.pdbx_description
1 polymer ?
#
loop_
_entity_poly.entity_id
_entity_poly.type
_entity_poly.pdbx_seq_one_letter_code
_entity_poly.pdbx_strand_id
1 'polypeptide(L)'
;MLCNWFLLTLRFAVIANGLCKQLCVKYFPQLVVVAGVVEPSSRKDSVEIGSSTRMEWEVLERDHRAYACLFQALKAFAVTDCIADTVNASSTDRYPDESIANTLDLRERFLWGYCYWSSKGQSDPDVPESLIYGLNASFSYFQPGLPICSTKCLRFRVGYLKSSTDVKSNLVQFQTEQWVDDKFIWTYTSQEFPMAQV
;
A
#
# COMPACT_ATOMS: atom_id res chain seq x y z
N MET A 1 38.58 -20.41 -18.34
CA MET A 1 37.33 -21.17 -18.62
C MET A 1 36.59 -21.61 -17.34
N LEU A 2 37.26 -21.91 -16.22
CA LEU A 2 36.62 -22.37 -14.97
C LEU A 2 35.66 -21.35 -14.31
N CYS A 3 35.96 -20.04 -14.33
CA CYS A 3 35.08 -19.03 -13.71
C CYS A 3 33.68 -18.96 -14.33
N ASN A 4 33.56 -19.09 -15.66
CA ASN A 4 32.26 -18.98 -16.32
C ASN A 4 31.35 -20.17 -16.01
N TRP A 5 31.93 -21.36 -15.86
CA TRP A 5 31.20 -22.58 -15.54
C TRP A 5 30.67 -22.55 -14.11
N PHE A 6 31.47 -22.02 -13.18
CA PHE A 6 31.09 -21.83 -11.78
C PHE A 6 29.96 -20.78 -11.61
N LEU A 7 30.02 -19.68 -12.37
CA LEU A 7 28.97 -18.67 -12.37
C LEU A 7 27.65 -19.18 -12.96
N LEU A 8 27.71 -19.98 -14.03
CA LEU A 8 26.54 -20.60 -14.65
C LEU A 8 25.86 -21.61 -13.71
N THR A 9 26.65 -22.46 -13.05
CA THR A 9 26.11 -23.45 -12.09
C THR A 9 25.50 -22.78 -10.86
N LEU A 10 26.14 -21.73 -10.34
CA LEU A 10 25.59 -20.97 -9.22
C LEU A 10 24.27 -20.28 -9.59
N ARG A 11 24.21 -19.63 -10.76
CA ARG A 11 22.98 -19.01 -11.26
C ARG A 11 21.86 -20.03 -11.42
N PHE A 12 22.16 -21.20 -11.98
CA PHE A 12 21.18 -22.28 -12.14
C PHE A 12 20.62 -22.71 -10.78
N ALA A 13 21.49 -22.94 -9.79
CA ALA A 13 21.08 -23.32 -8.45
C ALA A 13 20.22 -22.23 -7.77
N VAL A 14 20.55 -20.95 -7.95
CA VAL A 14 19.77 -19.83 -7.38
C VAL A 14 18.35 -19.77 -7.96
N ILE A 15 18.23 -19.95 -9.28
CA ILE A 15 16.94 -19.90 -10.00
C ILE A 15 16.10 -21.15 -9.67
N ALA A 16 16.69 -22.34 -9.79
CA ALA A 16 16.00 -23.61 -9.55
C ALA A 16 15.43 -23.72 -8.13
N ASN A 17 16.14 -23.17 -7.14
CA ASN A 17 15.69 -23.18 -5.75
C ASN A 17 14.79 -21.98 -5.38
N GLY A 18 14.50 -21.07 -6.31
CA GLY A 18 13.64 -19.92 -6.05
C GLY A 18 14.15 -18.98 -4.96
N LEU A 19 15.47 -18.85 -4.79
CA LEU A 19 16.05 -18.14 -3.64
C LEU A 19 15.64 -16.67 -3.56
N CYS A 20 15.45 -15.99 -4.69
CA CYS A 20 14.98 -14.60 -4.69
C CYS A 20 13.55 -14.47 -4.13
N LYS A 21 12.66 -15.42 -4.44
CA LYS A 21 11.31 -15.47 -3.85
C LYS A 21 11.38 -15.67 -2.34
N GLN A 22 12.20 -16.61 -1.89
CA GLN A 22 12.40 -16.87 -0.46
C GLN A 22 12.98 -15.65 0.27
N LEU A 23 13.95 -14.96 -0.33
CA LEU A 23 14.52 -13.73 0.22
C LEU A 23 13.48 -12.61 0.31
N CYS A 24 12.66 -12.42 -0.72
CA CYS A 24 11.54 -11.47 -0.69
C CYS A 24 10.59 -11.77 0.46
N VAL A 25 10.10 -13.01 0.58
CA VAL A 25 9.19 -13.41 1.64
C VAL A 25 9.83 -13.26 3.04
N LYS A 26 11.12 -13.58 3.17
CA LYS A 26 11.83 -13.46 4.45
C LYS A 26 11.97 -12.02 4.93
N TYR A 27 12.26 -11.08 4.02
CA TYR A 27 12.39 -9.66 4.35
C TYR A 27 11.05 -8.92 4.37
N PHE A 28 10.08 -9.41 3.60
CA PHE A 28 8.77 -8.79 3.38
C PHE A 28 7.68 -9.88 3.49
N PRO A 29 7.30 -10.30 4.72
CA PRO A 29 6.38 -11.43 4.94
C PRO A 29 5.02 -11.31 4.27
N GLN A 30 4.56 -10.09 4.01
CA GLN A 30 3.29 -9.83 3.30
C GLN A 30 3.29 -10.30 1.84
N LEU A 31 4.47 -10.51 1.23
CA LEU A 31 4.57 -11.02 -0.13
C LEU A 31 4.23 -12.51 -0.26
N VAL A 32 3.97 -13.22 0.85
CA VAL A 32 3.49 -14.62 0.83
C VAL A 32 2.20 -14.78 0.06
N VAL A 33 1.35 -13.74 0.03
CA VAL A 33 0.04 -13.76 -0.64
C VAL A 33 0.16 -13.67 -2.17
N VAL A 34 1.33 -13.34 -2.71
CA VAL A 34 1.55 -13.23 -4.16
C VAL A 34 1.46 -14.61 -4.81
N ALA A 35 0.36 -14.86 -5.53
CA ALA A 35 0.06 -16.15 -6.15
C ALA A 35 0.97 -16.47 -7.35
N GLY A 36 1.44 -15.46 -8.09
CA GLY A 36 2.31 -15.66 -9.24
C GLY A 36 2.71 -14.36 -9.93
N VAL A 37 3.67 -14.46 -10.85
CA VAL A 37 4.15 -13.35 -11.68
C VAL A 37 3.55 -13.46 -13.08
N VAL A 38 2.88 -12.40 -13.52
CA VAL A 38 2.38 -12.29 -14.89
C VAL A 38 3.13 -11.16 -15.59
N GLU A 39 3.83 -11.48 -16.67
CA GLU A 39 4.39 -10.47 -17.55
C GLU A 39 3.45 -10.21 -18.72
N PRO A 40 3.10 -8.95 -19.04
CA PRO A 40 2.35 -8.64 -20.24
C PRO A 40 3.24 -8.92 -21.45
N SER A 41 3.06 -10.08 -22.08
CA SER A 41 3.82 -10.49 -23.25
C SER A 41 3.51 -9.59 -24.44
N SER A 42 4.51 -8.94 -25.02
CA SER A 42 4.41 -8.22 -26.31
C SER A 42 4.51 -9.14 -27.53
N ARG A 43 4.29 -10.45 -27.38
CA ARG A 43 4.45 -11.42 -28.45
C ARG A 43 3.18 -12.27 -28.63
N LYS A 44 2.62 -12.21 -29.84
CA LYS A 44 1.74 -13.24 -30.38
C LYS A 44 2.58 -14.51 -30.51
N ASP A 45 2.45 -15.45 -29.60
CA ASP A 45 3.11 -16.73 -29.75
C ASP A 45 2.18 -17.71 -30.47
N SER A 46 2.59 -18.00 -31.70
CA SER A 46 2.28 -19.23 -32.43
C SER A 46 2.50 -20.44 -31.53
N VAL A 47 1.57 -21.39 -31.61
CA VAL A 47 1.59 -22.67 -30.90
C VAL A 47 2.79 -23.49 -31.36
N GLU A 48 3.95 -23.33 -30.72
CA GLU A 48 5.03 -24.29 -30.78
C GLU A 48 4.92 -25.25 -29.60
N ILE A 49 4.71 -26.52 -29.92
CA ILE A 49 4.66 -27.65 -28.99
C ILE A 49 6.09 -27.85 -28.44
N GLY A 50 6.43 -27.10 -27.40
CA GLY A 50 7.69 -27.19 -26.67
C GLY A 50 7.65 -28.21 -25.55
N SER A 51 8.78 -28.89 -25.31
CA SER A 51 9.01 -29.79 -24.16
C SER A 51 8.68 -29.11 -22.82
N SER A 52 7.91 -29.80 -21.96
CA SER A 52 7.48 -29.36 -20.60
C SER A 52 8.60 -28.69 -19.81
N THR A 53 9.79 -29.30 -19.83
CA THR A 53 10.98 -28.86 -19.10
C THR A 53 11.47 -27.46 -19.50
N ARG A 54 11.31 -27.07 -20.77
CA ARG A 54 11.76 -25.76 -21.26
C ARG A 54 10.81 -24.65 -20.80
N MET A 55 9.49 -24.89 -20.89
CA MET A 55 8.48 -23.96 -20.38
C MET A 55 8.63 -23.77 -18.85
N GLU A 56 8.87 -24.85 -18.10
CA GLU A 56 9.11 -24.77 -16.65
C GLU A 56 10.33 -23.92 -16.30
N TRP A 57 11.44 -24.06 -17.03
CA TRP A 57 12.63 -23.25 -16.82
C TRP A 57 12.39 -21.76 -17.12
N GLU A 58 11.69 -21.45 -18.21
CA GLU A 58 11.32 -20.08 -18.57
C GLU A 58 10.43 -19.41 -17.52
N VAL A 59 9.55 -20.18 -16.86
CA VAL A 59 8.77 -19.71 -15.70
C VAL A 59 9.68 -19.37 -14.52
N LEU A 60 10.61 -20.26 -14.17
CA LEU A 60 11.53 -20.06 -13.05
C LEU A 60 12.45 -18.85 -13.27
N GLU A 61 12.93 -18.64 -14.50
CA GLU A 61 13.74 -17.47 -14.84
C GLU A 61 12.95 -16.17 -14.73
N ARG A 62 11.70 -16.14 -15.22
CA ARG A 62 10.81 -14.98 -15.07
C ARG A 62 10.54 -14.65 -13.62
N ASP A 63 10.15 -15.65 -12.83
CA ASP A 63 9.88 -15.47 -11.40
C ASP A 63 11.14 -14.96 -10.69
N HIS A 64 12.30 -15.58 -10.94
CA HIS A 64 13.57 -15.14 -10.38
C HIS A 64 13.85 -13.66 -10.69
N ARG A 65 13.71 -13.25 -11.95
CA ARG A 65 13.91 -11.85 -12.38
C ARG A 65 12.95 -10.91 -11.66
N ALA A 66 11.65 -11.23 -11.65
CA ALA A 66 10.64 -10.40 -11.03
C ALA A 66 10.85 -10.23 -9.52
N TYR A 67 11.11 -11.33 -8.80
CA TYR A 67 11.38 -11.25 -7.35
C TYR A 67 12.71 -10.54 -7.06
N ALA A 68 13.75 -10.72 -7.87
CA ALA A 68 15.01 -9.99 -7.70
C ALA A 68 14.82 -8.48 -7.89
N CYS A 69 14.12 -8.07 -8.94
CA CYS A 69 13.78 -6.66 -9.19
C CYS A 69 12.89 -6.09 -8.08
N LEU A 70 11.88 -6.84 -7.63
CA LEU A 70 11.01 -6.43 -6.53
C LEU A 70 11.80 -6.26 -5.23
N PHE A 71 12.68 -7.20 -4.88
CA PHE A 71 13.53 -7.10 -3.70
C PHE A 71 14.39 -5.84 -3.73
N GLN A 72 15.03 -5.57 -4.88
CA GLN A 72 15.88 -4.41 -5.05
C GLN A 72 15.08 -3.11 -4.95
N ALA A 73 13.91 -3.05 -5.58
CA ALA A 73 13.01 -1.91 -5.48
C ALA A 73 12.62 -1.67 -4.01
N LEU A 74 12.09 -2.69 -3.32
CA LEU A 74 11.66 -2.60 -1.92
C LEU A 74 12.80 -2.23 -0.96
N LYS A 75 14.04 -2.66 -1.24
CA LYS A 75 15.21 -2.24 -0.46
C LYS A 75 15.66 -0.80 -0.76
N ALA A 76 15.51 -0.36 -2.01
CA ALA A 76 15.85 1.00 -2.41
C ALA A 76 14.78 2.02 -1.98
N PHE A 77 13.55 1.57 -1.74
CA PHE A 77 12.50 2.39 -1.14
C PHE A 77 12.94 2.79 0.28
N ALA A 78 13.22 4.08 0.47
CA ALA A 78 13.31 4.66 1.80
C ALA A 78 11.95 4.48 2.49
N VAL A 79 11.96 4.11 3.77
CA VAL A 79 10.77 4.17 4.63
C VAL A 79 10.48 5.66 4.86
N THR A 80 9.86 6.28 3.87
CA THR A 80 9.25 7.60 3.99
C THR A 80 7.76 7.42 4.21
N ASP A 81 7.12 8.41 4.83
CA ASP A 81 5.68 8.44 5.03
C ASP A 81 4.96 8.23 3.69
N CYS A 82 4.12 7.19 3.63
CA CYS A 82 3.32 6.87 2.44
C CYS A 82 2.17 7.84 2.23
N ILE A 83 1.81 8.57 3.28
CA ILE A 83 0.82 9.62 3.28
C ILE A 83 1.53 10.95 3.02
N ALA A 84 1.17 11.61 1.92
CA ALA A 84 1.74 12.90 1.55
C ALA A 84 1.06 14.04 2.32
N ASP A 85 -0.26 14.00 2.43
CA ASP A 85 -1.07 15.08 2.97
C ASP A 85 -2.42 14.59 3.51
N THR A 86 -2.96 15.33 4.48
CA THR A 86 -4.34 15.16 4.92
C THR A 86 -5.26 15.90 3.95
N VAL A 87 -6.23 15.20 3.36
CA VAL A 87 -7.14 15.79 2.37
C VAL A 87 -8.42 16.27 3.04
N ASN A 88 -9.09 15.40 3.79
CA ASN A 88 -10.39 15.74 4.38
C ASN A 88 -10.79 14.76 5.50
N ALA A 89 -11.64 15.22 6.42
CA ALA A 89 -12.31 14.39 7.41
C ALA A 89 -13.82 14.65 7.35
N SER A 90 -14.64 13.62 7.51
CA SER A 90 -16.12 13.72 7.48
C SER A 90 -16.66 14.68 8.51
N SER A 91 -16.05 14.67 9.69
CA SER A 91 -16.30 15.63 10.76
C SER A 91 -15.04 15.78 11.62
N THR A 92 -15.03 16.75 12.51
CA THR A 92 -13.98 16.89 13.53
C THR A 92 -14.62 17.53 14.76
N ASP A 93 -14.50 16.91 15.93
CA ASP A 93 -15.15 17.40 17.15
C ASP A 93 -14.56 18.74 17.59
N ARG A 94 -13.31 18.74 18.05
CA ARG A 94 -12.60 19.93 18.53
C ARG A 94 -11.60 20.42 17.49
N TYR A 95 -12.08 21.06 16.43
CA TYR A 95 -11.18 21.68 15.45
C TYR A 95 -10.54 22.96 16.04
N PRO A 96 -9.22 23.19 15.90
CA PRO A 96 -8.22 22.35 15.21
C PRO A 96 -7.51 21.32 16.11
N ASP A 97 -7.78 21.32 17.42
CA ASP A 97 -7.07 20.54 18.46
C ASP A 97 -7.10 19.03 18.24
N GLU A 98 -8.13 18.49 17.60
CA GLU A 98 -8.33 17.08 17.28
C GLU A 98 -8.46 16.84 15.76
N SER A 99 -7.77 17.67 14.97
CA SER A 99 -7.83 17.60 13.51
C SER A 99 -7.14 16.36 12.94
N ILE A 100 -7.52 15.98 11.72
CA ILE A 100 -6.87 14.90 10.96
C ILE A 100 -5.34 15.11 10.84
N ALA A 101 -4.85 16.35 10.84
CA ALA A 101 -3.42 16.65 10.76
C ALA A 101 -2.62 16.02 11.92
N ASN A 102 -3.23 15.88 13.11
CA ASN A 102 -2.60 15.27 14.26
C ASN A 102 -2.30 13.78 14.07
N THR A 103 -3.02 13.11 13.17
CA THR A 103 -2.80 11.68 12.86
C THR A 103 -1.50 11.44 12.08
N LEU A 104 -0.92 12.48 11.48
CA LEU A 104 0.36 12.40 10.78
C LEU A 104 1.56 12.76 11.66
N ASP A 105 1.36 13.33 12.85
CA ASP A 105 2.48 13.65 13.74
C ASP A 105 2.89 12.42 14.55
N LEU A 106 3.95 11.74 14.07
CA LEU A 106 4.56 10.60 14.74
C LEU A 106 5.34 10.98 16.01
N ARG A 107 5.42 12.28 16.36
CA ARG A 107 6.06 12.73 17.60
C ARG A 107 5.16 12.41 18.78
N GLU A 108 5.39 11.24 19.36
CA GLU A 108 4.71 10.69 20.54
C GLU A 108 4.72 11.59 21.81
N ARG A 109 5.34 12.78 21.79
CA ARG A 109 5.46 13.69 22.94
C ARG A 109 5.57 15.15 22.52
N PHE A 110 4.46 15.79 22.14
CA PHE A 110 4.31 17.21 22.49
C PHE A 110 3.76 17.31 23.90
N LEU A 111 4.35 18.21 24.70
CA LEU A 111 4.04 18.39 26.12
C LEU A 111 2.57 18.75 26.41
N TRP A 112 1.76 19.09 25.39
CA TRP A 112 0.41 19.67 25.56
C TRP A 112 -0.65 19.26 24.50
N GLY A 113 -0.39 18.31 23.58
CA GLY A 113 -1.24 18.15 22.38
C GLY A 113 -1.65 16.72 22.06
N TYR A 114 -2.93 16.54 21.71
CA TYR A 114 -3.56 15.27 21.36
C TYR A 114 -3.07 14.75 19.98
N CYS A 115 -2.33 13.64 19.94
CA CYS A 115 -1.91 12.97 18.69
C CYS A 115 -3.02 12.06 18.11
N TYR A 116 -4.24 12.57 18.03
CA TYR A 116 -5.37 11.83 17.48
C TYR A 116 -6.35 12.76 16.77
N TRP A 117 -7.27 12.14 16.03
CA TRP A 117 -8.46 12.76 15.49
C TRP A 117 -9.71 12.16 16.14
N SER A 118 -10.72 13.01 16.33
CA SER A 118 -12.05 12.64 16.82
C SER A 118 -13.12 13.18 15.87
N SER A 119 -14.15 12.38 15.62
CA SER A 119 -15.34 12.85 14.93
C SER A 119 -16.29 13.57 15.89
N LYS A 120 -17.19 14.41 15.35
CA LYS A 120 -18.32 14.99 16.12
C LYS A 120 -19.28 13.91 16.64
N GLY A 121 -19.15 12.69 16.12
CA GLY A 121 -20.04 11.58 16.38
C GLY A 121 -21.30 11.68 15.54
N GLN A 122 -22.00 10.55 15.45
CA GLN A 122 -23.22 10.44 14.69
C GLN A 122 -24.27 9.67 15.48
N SER A 123 -25.51 10.15 15.44
CA SER A 123 -26.62 9.52 16.17
C SER A 123 -27.04 8.21 15.51
N ASP A 124 -26.94 8.16 14.18
CA ASP A 124 -27.16 6.96 13.39
C ASP A 124 -25.85 6.12 13.34
N PRO A 125 -25.82 4.91 13.92
CA PRO A 125 -24.62 4.07 13.93
C PRO A 125 -24.25 3.53 12.55
N ASP A 126 -25.16 3.59 11.56
CA ASP A 126 -24.92 3.09 10.20
C ASP A 126 -24.22 4.13 9.31
N VAL A 127 -24.11 5.38 9.77
CA VAL A 127 -23.42 6.44 9.05
C VAL A 127 -21.94 6.43 9.46
N PRO A 128 -21.02 6.10 8.53
CA PRO A 128 -19.61 5.99 8.87
C PRO A 128 -18.95 7.37 8.97
N GLU A 129 -17.95 7.46 9.85
CA GLU A 129 -17.02 8.57 9.89
C GLU A 129 -15.74 8.18 9.12
N SER A 130 -15.14 9.12 8.42
CA SER A 130 -14.14 8.82 7.39
C SER A 130 -13.04 9.88 7.32
N LEU A 131 -11.82 9.40 7.08
CA LEU A 131 -10.62 10.21 6.87
C LEU A 131 -10.08 9.94 5.46
N ILE A 132 -9.75 10.99 4.72
CA ILE A 132 -9.17 10.93 3.39
C ILE A 132 -7.75 11.50 3.45
N TYR A 133 -6.81 10.68 3.00
CA TYR A 133 -5.39 11.01 2.90
C TYR A 133 -4.93 10.97 1.44
N GLY A 134 -4.05 11.88 1.07
CA GLY A 134 -3.33 11.83 -0.18
C GLY A 134 -2.14 10.90 -0.02
N LEU A 135 -1.99 9.96 -0.95
CA LEU A 135 -0.88 9.02 -0.94
C LEU A 135 0.26 9.54 -1.81
N ASN A 136 1.48 9.46 -1.32
CA ASN A 136 2.65 9.50 -2.17
C ASN A 136 2.74 8.16 -2.93
N ALA A 137 3.35 8.13 -4.12
CA ALA A 137 3.42 6.92 -4.95
C ALA A 137 4.13 5.72 -4.27
N SER A 138 4.70 5.93 -3.08
CA SER A 138 5.22 4.92 -2.17
C SER A 138 4.12 4.30 -1.30
N PHE A 139 3.59 3.15 -1.70
CA PHE A 139 2.80 2.29 -0.82
C PHE A 139 3.72 1.63 0.21
N SER A 140 3.96 2.29 1.32
CA SER A 140 4.62 1.68 2.49
C SER A 140 3.61 1.49 3.61
N TYR A 141 3.97 0.54 4.48
CA TYR A 141 3.20 -0.02 5.57
C TYR A 141 2.45 1.02 6.42
N PHE A 142 1.18 0.74 6.72
CA PHE A 142 0.56 1.28 7.91
C PHE A 142 1.32 0.70 9.10
N GLN A 143 2.06 1.52 9.85
CA GLN A 143 2.72 1.04 11.06
C GLN A 143 1.64 0.52 12.02
N PRO A 144 1.81 -0.67 12.60
CA PRO A 144 0.99 -1.09 13.73
C PRO A 144 1.35 -0.20 14.92
N GLY A 145 0.64 0.92 15.08
CA GLY A 145 0.54 1.61 16.35
C GLY A 145 -0.52 0.94 17.23
N LEU A 146 -0.73 1.49 18.43
CA LEU A 146 -1.95 1.29 19.19
C LEU A 146 -2.91 2.44 18.87
N PRO A 147 -3.56 2.49 17.68
CA PRO A 147 -4.59 3.50 17.48
C PRO A 147 -5.70 3.18 18.47
N ILE A 148 -5.92 4.08 19.42
CA ILE A 148 -7.10 4.05 20.28
C ILE A 148 -8.26 4.41 19.36
N CYS A 149 -8.85 3.39 18.75
CA CYS A 149 -9.97 3.55 17.84
C CYS A 149 -11.22 2.99 18.53
N SER A 150 -12.10 3.87 18.98
CA SER A 150 -13.38 3.48 19.62
C SER A 150 -14.43 2.98 18.60
N THR A 151 -14.07 2.82 17.32
CA THR A 151 -14.99 2.33 16.29
C THR A 151 -15.31 0.85 16.49
N LYS A 152 -16.48 0.41 16.01
CA LYS A 152 -16.85 -1.01 15.95
C LYS A 152 -16.07 -1.75 14.85
N CYS A 153 -15.88 -1.10 13.72
CA CYS A 153 -15.18 -1.66 12.57
C CYS A 153 -14.53 -0.56 11.73
N LEU A 154 -13.54 -0.94 10.94
CA LEU A 154 -12.82 -0.05 10.03
C LEU A 154 -12.75 -0.68 8.64
N ARG A 155 -12.79 0.16 7.61
CA ARG A 155 -12.67 -0.23 6.20
C ARG A 155 -11.74 0.73 5.49
N PHE A 156 -10.92 0.21 4.59
CA PHE A 156 -10.02 1.00 3.75
C PHE A 156 -10.59 1.11 2.34
N ARG A 157 -10.44 2.30 1.75
CA ARG A 157 -10.74 2.55 0.33
C ARG A 157 -9.51 3.17 -0.33
N VAL A 158 -9.25 2.78 -1.57
CA VAL A 158 -8.19 3.35 -2.40
C VAL A 158 -8.79 3.76 -3.73
N GLY A 159 -8.42 4.94 -4.20
CA GLY A 159 -9.04 5.57 -5.35
C GLY A 159 -8.21 6.71 -5.90
N TYR A 160 -8.79 7.43 -6.85
CA TYR A 160 -8.18 8.60 -7.48
C TYR A 160 -9.22 9.69 -7.72
N LEU A 161 -8.77 10.92 -7.91
CA LEU A 161 -9.63 12.08 -8.13
C LEU A 161 -10.27 12.03 -9.53
N LYS A 162 -11.56 12.38 -9.65
CA LYS A 162 -12.30 12.38 -10.92
C LYS A 162 -11.72 13.31 -11.99
N SER A 163 -11.18 14.46 -11.62
CA SER A 163 -10.64 15.49 -12.53
C SER A 163 -9.22 15.93 -12.11
N SER A 164 -8.26 15.89 -13.03
CA SER A 164 -6.88 16.33 -12.77
C SER A 164 -6.70 17.85 -12.75
N THR A 165 -7.67 18.62 -13.24
CA THR A 165 -7.63 20.09 -13.32
C THR A 165 -7.72 20.77 -11.95
N ASP A 166 -8.07 20.02 -10.91
CA ASP A 166 -8.43 20.52 -9.59
C ASP A 166 -7.32 20.37 -8.52
N VAL A 167 -6.19 19.75 -8.87
CA VAL A 167 -5.21 19.20 -7.90
C VAL A 167 -4.54 20.27 -7.02
N LYS A 168 -4.26 21.48 -7.51
CA LYS A 168 -3.54 22.51 -6.71
C LYS A 168 -4.44 23.56 -6.06
N SER A 169 -5.58 23.87 -6.66
CA SER A 169 -6.54 24.85 -6.13
C SER A 169 -7.51 24.24 -5.12
N ASN A 170 -7.88 22.96 -5.26
CA ASN A 170 -8.90 22.36 -4.40
C ASN A 170 -8.35 21.75 -3.10
N LEU A 171 -7.07 21.36 -3.02
CA LEU A 171 -6.49 20.86 -1.75
C LEU A 171 -6.52 21.92 -0.64
N VAL A 172 -6.34 23.20 -1.01
CA VAL A 172 -6.52 24.33 -0.08
C VAL A 172 -8.01 24.55 0.26
N GLN A 173 -8.91 24.21 -0.66
CA GLN A 173 -10.36 24.40 -0.52
C GLN A 173 -11.05 23.24 0.21
N PHE A 174 -10.45 22.06 0.30
CA PHE A 174 -10.94 20.91 1.07
C PHE A 174 -10.75 21.05 2.58
N GLN A 175 -10.08 22.11 3.03
CA GLN A 175 -10.08 22.53 4.43
C GLN A 175 -11.42 23.17 4.86
N THR A 176 -12.33 23.41 3.92
CA THR A 176 -13.73 23.75 4.22
C THR A 176 -14.44 22.47 4.65
N GLU A 177 -15.23 22.50 5.74
CA GLU A 177 -15.89 21.35 6.41
C GLU A 177 -16.85 20.50 5.53
N GLN A 178 -16.88 20.70 4.21
CA GLN A 178 -17.71 19.91 3.31
C GLN A 178 -17.03 18.59 2.96
N TRP A 179 -17.70 17.48 3.27
CA TRP A 179 -17.28 16.14 2.89
C TRP A 179 -17.18 16.00 1.37
N VAL A 180 -16.06 15.47 0.86
CA VAL A 180 -15.69 15.52 -0.57
C VAL A 180 -15.51 14.14 -1.23
N ASP A 181 -16.09 13.10 -0.64
CA ASP A 181 -16.05 11.72 -1.14
C ASP A 181 -16.57 11.60 -2.59
N ASP A 182 -17.54 12.44 -2.96
CA ASP A 182 -18.14 12.50 -4.29
C ASP A 182 -17.15 12.91 -5.39
N LYS A 183 -16.01 13.52 -5.04
CA LYS A 183 -14.97 13.91 -5.99
C LYS A 183 -14.01 12.77 -6.33
N PHE A 184 -14.07 11.65 -5.61
CA PHE A 184 -13.18 10.51 -5.80
C PHE A 184 -13.88 9.35 -6.53
N ILE A 185 -13.08 8.57 -7.27
CA ILE A 185 -13.45 7.26 -7.78
C ILE A 185 -12.67 6.23 -6.96
N TRP A 186 -13.39 5.46 -6.13
CA TRP A 186 -12.82 4.37 -5.35
C TRP A 186 -12.72 3.11 -6.20
N THR A 187 -11.51 2.66 -6.50
CA THR A 187 -11.25 1.45 -7.29
C THR A 187 -11.10 0.21 -6.42
N TYR A 188 -10.77 0.40 -5.15
CA TYR A 188 -10.65 -0.67 -4.18
C TYR A 188 -11.37 -0.32 -2.89
N THR A 189 -12.06 -1.30 -2.34
CA THR A 189 -12.69 -1.25 -1.01
C THR A 189 -12.41 -2.56 -0.30
N SER A 190 -11.84 -2.48 0.90
CA SER A 190 -11.55 -3.67 1.71
C SER A 190 -12.81 -4.23 2.36
N GLN A 191 -12.70 -5.43 2.94
CA GLN A 191 -13.64 -5.91 3.95
C GLN A 191 -13.65 -4.99 5.18
N GLU A 192 -14.66 -5.15 6.03
CA GLU A 192 -14.69 -4.52 7.35
C GLU A 192 -13.83 -5.32 8.32
N PHE A 193 -12.94 -4.62 9.01
CA PHE A 193 -12.10 -5.15 10.05
C PHE A 193 -12.69 -4.77 11.40
N PRO A 194 -13.09 -5.73 12.25
CA PRO A 194 -13.60 -5.42 13.59
C PRO A 194 -12.46 -4.83 14.43
N MET A 195 -12.77 -3.78 15.21
CA MET A 195 -11.81 -3.13 16.09
C MET A 195 -12.11 -3.48 17.55
N ALA A 196 -11.07 -3.62 18.36
CA ALA A 196 -11.23 -3.77 19.80
C ALA A 196 -11.67 -2.44 20.39
N GLN A 197 -12.91 -2.36 20.87
CA GLN A 197 -13.43 -1.19 21.56
C GLN A 197 -12.82 -1.13 22.96
N VAL A 198 -12.36 0.04 23.37
CA VAL A 198 -11.78 0.33 24.70
C VAL A 198 -12.74 1.20 25.49
#